data_AF-A0AAD5EH13-F1
#
_entry.id   AF-A0AAD5EH13-F1
#
_cell.length_a   1.000
_cell.length_b   1.000
_cell.length_c   1.000
_cell.angle_alpha   90.00
_cell.angle_beta   90.00
_cell.angle_gamma   90.00
#
_symmetry.space_group_name_H-M   'P 1'
#
loop_
_entity.id
_entity.type
_entity.pdbx_description
1 polymer ?
#
loop_
_entity_poly.entity_id
_entity_poly.type
_entity_poly.pdbx_seq_one_letter_code
_entity_poly.pdbx_strand_id
1 'polypeptide(L)'
;MSDKHSAVLEEIKKNIQSLHDKFEALEHKIANGPNKHADKSLRMILMGPPGAGKGTQAPAIKEKFCVCHLATGDMLRAAVSAKTPLGLEAKKVMDAGGLVSDEIVVGMIKENLDNNQECKNG
;
A
#
# COMPACT_ATOMS: atom_id res chain seq x y z
N MET A 1 5.54 4.93 -57.84
CA MET A 1 5.40 5.71 -56.58
C MET A 1 4.24 5.25 -55.69
N SER A 2 3.36 4.37 -56.20
CA SER A 2 2.20 3.81 -55.47
C SER A 2 2.57 2.70 -54.46
N ASP A 3 3.57 1.86 -54.75
CA ASP A 3 3.89 0.69 -53.91
C ASP A 3 4.51 1.00 -52.55
N LYS A 4 5.28 2.09 -52.43
CA LYS A 4 5.92 2.46 -51.15
C LYS A 4 4.91 2.92 -50.10
N HIS A 5 3.82 3.56 -50.52
CA HIS A 5 2.77 4.01 -49.60
C HIS A 5 1.96 2.83 -49.05
N SER A 6 1.67 1.82 -49.88
CA SER A 6 0.99 0.60 -49.43
C SER A 6 1.81 -0.18 -48.41
N ALA A 7 3.12 -0.31 -48.62
CA ALA A 7 4.01 -0.99 -47.67
C ALA A 7 4.06 -0.29 -46.31
N VAL A 8 4.13 1.05 -46.30
CA VAL A 8 4.13 1.85 -45.06
C VAL A 8 2.79 1.72 -44.33
N LEU A 9 1.67 1.71 -45.04
CA LEU A 9 0.34 1.52 -44.44
C LEU A 9 0.18 0.14 -43.79
N GLU A 10 0.70 -0.91 -44.42
CA GLU A 10 0.71 -2.26 -43.83
C GLU A 10 1.58 -2.35 -42.58
N GLU A 11 2.73 -1.69 -42.57
CA GLU A 11 3.61 -1.63 -41.40
C GLU A 11 2.96 -0.87 -40.22
N ILE A 12 2.29 0.26 -40.51
CA ILE A 12 1.55 1.02 -39.49
C ILE A 12 0.41 0.18 -38.90
N LYS A 13 -0.37 -0.52 -39.74
CA LYS A 13 -1.43 -1.42 -39.25
C LYS A 13 -0.88 -2.51 -38.35
N LYS A 14 0.23 -3.13 -38.74
CA LYS A 14 0.89 -4.18 -37.95
C LYS A 14 1.37 -3.66 -36.59
N ASN A 15 1.91 -2.44 -36.56
CA ASN A 15 2.35 -1.82 -35.32
C ASN A 15 1.18 -1.47 -34.40
N ILE A 16 0.08 -0.94 -34.95
CA ILE A 16 -1.15 -0.64 -34.19
C ILE A 16 -1.73 -1.93 -33.61
N GLN A 17 -1.80 -3.00 -34.41
CA GLN A 17 -2.28 -4.31 -33.95
C GLN A 17 -1.40 -4.83 -32.80
N SER A 18 -0.07 -4.79 -32.96
CA SER A 18 0.85 -5.22 -31.92
C SER A 18 0.73 -4.38 -30.63
N LEU A 19 0.47 -3.08 -30.76
CA LEU A 19 0.22 -2.21 -29.62
C LEU A 19 -1.07 -2.59 -28.89
N HIS A 20 -2.13 -2.88 -29.65
CA HIS A 20 -3.42 -3.29 -29.12
C HIS A 20 -3.30 -4.61 -28.33
N ASP A 21 -2.65 -5.62 -28.92
CA ASP A 21 -2.42 -6.91 -28.26
C ASP A 21 -1.61 -6.76 -26.96
N LYS A 22 -0.61 -5.85 -26.95
CA LYS A 22 0.18 -5.54 -25.74
C LYS A 22 -0.66 -4.83 -24.68
N PHE A 23 -1.57 -3.95 -25.10
CA PHE A 23 -2.47 -3.25 -24.19
C PHE A 23 -3.43 -4.22 -23.51
N GLU A 24 -4.09 -5.11 -24.28
CA GLU A 24 -4.94 -6.17 -23.74
C GLU A 24 -4.16 -7.09 -22.78
N ALA A 25 -2.94 -7.49 -23.14
CA ALA A 25 -2.10 -8.30 -22.27
C ALA A 25 -1.71 -7.57 -20.96
N LEU A 26 -1.49 -6.26 -21.02
CA LEU A 26 -1.24 -5.43 -19.83
C LEU A 26 -2.49 -5.25 -18.98
N GLU A 27 -3.64 -4.99 -19.59
CA GLU A 27 -4.93 -4.92 -18.90
C GLU A 27 -5.25 -6.24 -18.21
N HIS A 28 -5.02 -7.38 -18.86
CA HIS A 28 -5.23 -8.69 -18.26
C HIS A 28 -4.25 -8.96 -17.10
N LYS A 29 -3.01 -8.46 -17.17
CA LYS A 29 -2.04 -8.53 -16.06
C LYS A 29 -2.42 -7.63 -14.88
N ILE A 30 -3.00 -6.46 -15.15
CA ILE A 30 -3.47 -5.54 -14.10
C ILE A 30 -4.75 -6.09 -13.47
N ALA A 31 -5.72 -6.56 -14.27
CA ALA A 31 -6.96 -7.16 -13.81
C ALA A 31 -6.75 -8.45 -13.01
N ASN A 32 -5.73 -9.24 -13.35
CA ASN A 32 -5.37 -10.45 -12.60
C ASN A 32 -4.32 -10.22 -11.52
N GLY A 33 -3.72 -9.03 -11.43
CA GLY A 33 -2.71 -8.63 -10.46
C GLY A 33 -1.48 -9.56 -10.34
N PRO A 34 -0.41 -9.13 -9.67
CA PRO A 34 0.72 -10.00 -9.33
C PRO A 34 0.44 -10.92 -8.13
N ASN A 35 -0.80 -11.38 -7.88
CA ASN A 35 -1.02 -12.41 -6.86
C ASN A 35 -2.37 -13.14 -6.94
N LYS A 36 -2.39 -14.31 -7.58
CA LYS A 36 -3.43 -15.35 -7.41
C LYS A 36 -3.04 -16.36 -6.32
N HIS A 37 -2.37 -15.94 -5.25
CA HIS A 37 -2.24 -16.75 -4.03
C HIS A 37 -3.31 -16.32 -3.02
N ALA A 38 -4.55 -16.72 -3.30
CA ALA A 38 -5.72 -16.49 -2.45
C ALA A 38 -5.76 -17.35 -1.17
N ASP A 39 -4.62 -17.85 -0.66
CA ASP A 39 -4.64 -18.76 0.51
C ASP A 39 -3.60 -18.44 1.61
N LYS A 40 -3.00 -17.24 1.61
CA LYS A 40 -2.36 -16.74 2.83
C LYS A 40 -2.23 -15.22 2.84
N SER A 41 -3.21 -14.53 3.42
CA SER A 41 -3.04 -13.12 3.81
C SER A 41 -1.87 -13.04 4.81
N LEU A 42 -0.79 -12.35 4.45
CA LEU A 42 0.36 -12.19 5.33
C LEU A 42 0.03 -11.19 6.43
N ARG A 43 -0.22 -11.69 7.65
CA ARG A 43 -0.38 -10.88 8.87
C ARG A 43 0.88 -10.99 9.71
N MET A 44 1.58 -9.88 9.86
CA MET A 44 2.88 -9.83 10.54
C MET A 44 2.87 -8.73 11.61
N ILE A 45 3.47 -9.02 12.77
CA ILE A 45 3.77 -8.03 13.80
C ILE A 45 5.29 -7.81 13.81
N LEU A 46 5.71 -6.57 13.60
CA LEU A 46 7.12 -6.19 13.69
C LEU A 46 7.41 -5.57 15.06
N MET A 47 8.19 -6.27 15.89
CA MET A 47 8.49 -5.89 17.26
C MET A 47 9.98 -5.63 17.48
N GLY A 48 10.30 -4.74 18.42
CA GLY A 48 11.68 -4.38 18.79
C GLY A 48 11.74 -3.02 19.50
N PRO A 49 12.83 -2.68 20.19
CA PRO A 49 12.97 -1.41 20.89
C PRO A 49 12.99 -0.20 19.92
N PRO A 50 12.83 1.04 20.42
CA PRO A 50 13.10 2.24 19.64
C PRO A 50 14.50 2.17 19.01
N GLY A 51 14.64 2.58 17.74
CA GLY A 51 15.93 2.51 17.02
C GLY A 51 16.27 1.15 16.40
N ALA A 52 15.51 0.08 16.65
CA ALA A 52 15.77 -1.26 16.07
C ALA A 52 15.55 -1.40 14.55
N GLY A 53 15.33 -0.31 13.82
CA GLY A 53 15.15 -0.34 12.36
C GLY A 53 13.76 -0.75 11.87
N LYS A 54 12.74 -0.84 12.74
CA LYS A 54 11.37 -1.22 12.34
C LYS A 54 10.81 -0.32 11.24
N GLY A 55 10.96 1.00 11.38
CA GLY A 55 10.50 1.98 10.38
C GLY A 55 11.26 1.90 9.05
N THR A 56 12.44 1.27 9.03
CA THR A 56 13.21 1.00 7.81
C THR A 56 12.75 -0.28 7.14
N GLN A 57 12.48 -1.34 7.92
CA GLN A 57 12.13 -2.65 7.37
C GLN A 57 10.65 -2.75 6.97
N ALA A 58 9.74 -2.10 7.71
CA ALA A 58 8.31 -2.25 7.47
C ALA A 58 7.85 -1.75 6.07
N PRO A 59 8.34 -0.60 5.55
CA PRO A 59 8.04 -0.20 4.18
C PRO A 59 8.57 -1.19 3.13
N ALA A 60 9.77 -1.73 3.32
CA ALA A 60 10.34 -2.73 2.41
C ALA A 60 9.52 -4.04 2.39
N ILE A 61 8.97 -4.45 3.54
CA ILE A 61 8.06 -5.60 3.64
C ILE A 61 6.72 -5.28 2.95
N LYS A 62 6.15 -4.09 3.17
CA LYS A 62 4.95 -3.61 2.47
C LYS A 62 5.11 -3.73 0.96
N GLU A 63 6.19 -3.20 0.41
CA GLU A 63 6.46 -3.21 -1.03
C GLU A 63 6.69 -4.63 -1.57
N LYS A 64 7.46 -5.45 -0.85
CA LYS A 64 7.80 -6.81 -1.29
C LYS A 64 6.61 -7.76 -1.30
N PHE A 65 5.69 -7.62 -0.34
CA PHE A 65 4.56 -8.53 -0.17
C PHE A 65 3.21 -7.91 -0.54
N CYS A 66 3.18 -6.64 -0.97
CA CYS A 66 1.98 -5.90 -1.31
C CYS A 66 0.91 -5.94 -0.21
N VAL A 67 1.33 -5.71 1.05
CA VAL A 67 0.46 -5.77 2.24
C VAL A 67 0.22 -4.38 2.84
N CYS A 68 -0.88 -4.23 3.58
CA CYS A 68 -1.13 -3.02 4.37
C CYS A 68 -0.10 -2.87 5.49
N HIS A 69 0.32 -1.61 5.72
CA HIS A 69 1.27 -1.27 6.77
C HIS A 69 0.60 -0.39 7.81
N LEU A 70 0.44 -0.93 9.03
CA LEU A 70 -0.16 -0.22 10.16
C LEU A 70 0.92 0.11 11.20
N ALA A 71 1.48 1.31 11.12
CA ALA A 71 2.40 1.83 12.12
C ALA A 71 1.65 2.66 13.18
N THR A 72 1.40 2.08 14.34
CA THR A 72 0.70 2.75 15.47
C THR A 72 1.36 4.06 15.87
N GLY A 73 2.69 4.12 15.86
CA GLY A 73 3.44 5.35 16.13
C GLY A 73 3.18 6.46 15.11
N ASP A 74 3.06 6.14 13.82
CA ASP A 74 2.78 7.12 12.77
C ASP A 74 1.33 7.61 12.84
N MET A 75 0.38 6.69 13.05
CA MET A 75 -1.03 7.02 13.23
C MET A 75 -1.24 7.96 14.43
N LEU A 76 -0.59 7.67 15.56
CA LEU A 76 -0.60 8.55 16.73
C LEU A 76 0.02 9.91 16.44
N ARG A 77 1.20 9.96 15.83
CA ARG A 77 1.86 11.23 15.46
C ARG A 77 1.02 12.07 14.50
N ALA A 78 0.33 11.42 13.56
CA ALA A 78 -0.59 12.09 12.64
C ALA A 78 -1.80 12.68 13.40
N ALA A 79 -2.41 11.91 14.31
CA ALA A 79 -3.51 12.38 15.15
C ALA A 79 -3.10 13.57 16.04
N VAL A 80 -1.88 13.54 16.60
CA VAL A 80 -1.28 14.63 17.38
C VAL A 80 -1.10 15.88 16.51
N SER A 81 -0.55 15.71 15.30
CA SER A 81 -0.30 16.81 14.35
C SER A 81 -1.60 17.47 13.88
N ALA A 82 -2.64 16.65 13.68
CA ALA A 82 -4.00 17.10 13.33
C ALA A 82 -4.77 17.71 14.52
N LYS A 83 -4.20 17.70 15.74
CA LYS A 83 -4.82 18.22 16.97
C LYS A 83 -6.22 17.65 17.24
N THR A 84 -6.43 16.38 16.88
CA THR A 84 -7.66 15.67 17.23
C THR A 84 -7.77 15.51 18.75
N PRO A 85 -8.96 15.32 19.33
CA PRO A 85 -9.11 15.08 20.77
C PRO A 85 -8.23 13.91 21.27
N LEU A 86 -8.23 12.81 20.52
CA LEU A 86 -7.36 11.65 20.77
C LEU A 86 -5.88 12.02 20.68
N GLY A 87 -5.49 12.78 19.66
CA GLY A 87 -4.12 13.24 19.46
C GLY A 87 -3.60 14.14 20.58
N LEU A 88 -4.44 14.99 21.16
CA LEU A 88 -4.05 15.85 22.28
C LEU A 88 -3.78 15.05 23.56
N GLU A 89 -4.62 14.04 23.86
CA GLU A 89 -4.40 13.15 25.00
C GLU A 89 -3.20 12.23 24.77
N ALA A 90 -3.06 11.66 23.56
CA ALA A 90 -1.90 10.87 23.18
C ALA A 90 -0.59 11.66 23.30
N LYS A 91 -0.59 12.94 22.90
CA LYS A 91 0.59 13.81 22.99
C LYS A 91 1.11 13.90 24.42
N LYS A 92 0.23 14.16 25.40
CA LYS A 92 0.62 14.26 26.82
C LYS A 92 1.32 13.00 27.32
N VAL A 93 0.77 11.83 26.96
CA VAL A 93 1.32 10.53 27.36
C VAL A 93 2.65 10.26 26.66
N MET A 94 2.74 10.53 25.36
CA MET A 94 3.96 10.33 24.57
C MET A 94 5.10 11.25 25.00
N ASP A 95 4.82 12.53 25.27
CA ASP A 95 5.81 13.51 25.73
C ASP A 95 6.38 13.12 27.12
N ALA A 96 5.57 12.44 27.94
CA ALA A 96 6.00 11.87 29.23
C ALA A 96 6.75 10.52 29.09
N GLY A 97 6.91 10.00 27.87
CA GLY A 97 7.52 8.68 27.63
C GLY A 97 6.62 7.50 28.03
N GLY A 98 5.34 7.76 28.29
CA GLY A 98 4.35 6.75 28.66
C GLY A 98 3.81 5.98 27.45
N LEU A 99 3.06 4.92 27.74
CA LEU A 99 2.34 4.15 26.74
C LEU A 99 0.89 4.63 26.64
N VAL A 100 0.44 4.86 25.41
CA VAL A 100 -0.97 5.16 25.12
C VAL A 100 -1.82 3.92 25.44
N SER A 101 -3.02 4.11 25.99
CA SER A 101 -3.90 3.02 26.41
C SER A 101 -4.28 2.07 25.27
N ASP A 102 -4.39 0.78 25.57
CA ASP A 102 -4.73 -0.27 24.60
C ASP A 102 -6.04 0.01 23.85
N GLU A 103 -7.08 0.51 24.53
CA GLU A 103 -8.37 0.83 23.93
C GLU A 103 -8.23 1.82 22.76
N ILE A 104 -7.40 2.84 22.93
CA ILE A 104 -7.10 3.84 21.88
C ILE A 104 -6.36 3.18 20.71
N VAL A 105 -5.33 2.39 21.00
CA VAL A 105 -4.51 1.74 19.97
C VAL A 105 -5.33 0.74 19.15
N VAL A 106 -6.11 -0.11 19.82
CA VAL A 106 -7.00 -1.09 19.17
C VAL A 106 -8.09 -0.39 18.37
N GLY A 107 -8.68 0.69 18.89
CA GLY A 107 -9.68 1.49 18.18
C GLY A 107 -9.15 2.04 16.85
N MET A 108 -7.96 2.67 16.87
CA MET A 108 -7.33 3.20 15.65
C MET A 108 -6.97 2.11 14.64
N ILE A 109 -6.46 0.97 15.10
CA ILE A 109 -6.14 -0.17 14.22
C ILE A 109 -7.42 -0.69 13.56
N LYS A 110 -8.50 -0.87 14.32
CA LYS A 110 -9.78 -1.33 13.82
C LYS A 110 -10.34 -0.39 12.76
N GLU A 111 -10.34 0.92 13.04
CA GLU A 111 -10.80 1.94 12.08
C GLU A 111 -10.02 1.90 10.76
N ASN A 112 -8.69 1.70 10.83
CA ASN A 112 -7.87 1.57 9.64
C ASN A 112 -8.14 0.27 8.88
N LEU A 113 -8.31 -0.86 9.56
CA LEU A 113 -8.65 -2.13 8.92
C LEU A 113 -10.00 -2.06 8.20
N ASP A 114 -10.99 -1.38 8.79
CA ASP A 114 -12.34 -1.29 8.24
C ASP A 114 -12.45 -0.26 7.09
N ASN A 115 -11.74 0.87 7.17
CA ASN A 115 -11.92 2.00 6.25
C ASN A 115 -10.77 2.22 5.26
N ASN A 116 -9.58 1.66 5.49
CA ASN A 116 -8.44 1.86 4.60
C ASN A 116 -8.47 0.85 3.44
N GLN A 117 -8.63 1.37 2.23
CA GLN A 117 -8.60 0.61 0.99
C GLN A 117 -7.33 -0.25 0.84
N GLU A 118 -6.18 0.20 1.35
CA GLU A 118 -4.92 -0.56 1.30
C GLU A 118 -4.98 -1.85 2.12
N CYS A 119 -5.85 -1.93 3.13
CA CYS A 119 -5.96 -3.06 4.07
C CYS A 119 -7.09 -4.03 3.71
N LYS A 120 -7.66 -3.91 2.50
CA LYS A 120 -8.73 -4.80 2.03
C LYS A 120 -8.34 -6.28 1.96
N ASN A 121 -7.05 -6.57 1.81
CA ASN A 121 -6.53 -7.94 1.70
C ASN A 121 -5.97 -8.48 3.03
N GLY A 122 -6.35 -7.84 4.15
CA GLY A 122 -5.76 -8.05 5.48
C GLY A 122 -4.54 -7.15 5.70
#